data_AF-A0A7C5R8N9-F1
#
_entry.id   AF-A0A7C5R8N9-F1
#
_cell.length_a   1.000
_cell.length_b   1.000
_cell.length_c   1.000
_cell.angle_alpha   90.00
_cell.angle_beta   90.00
_cell.angle_gamma   90.00
#
_symmetry.space_group_name_H-M   'P 1'
#
loop_
_entity.id
_entity.type
_entity.pdbx_description
1 polymer ?
#
loop_
_entity_poly.entity_id
_entity_poly.type
_entity_poly.pdbx_seq_one_letter_code
_entity_poly.pdbx_strand_id
1 'polypeptide(L)'
;IHLEAGLRTQNKFAPFPEEVNRRLTSVVADYHFCPSGQARQNLLHENIKDNIHVVGNTILDTLNWTLKKIKDNGPIYAGRFNALLAGYDKMVLVTAHRRESFGSGLQQIARALVTLAADYPQIVFVFPVHLNPQVKKLMEDELGNQANIKLLPPQDYDNMVYLMSKAALLMTDSGGIQEEAPTLHKKVLVMRTTTERPEAVAAGFSVLCGTDSQNIIKQFATNINTPPAEMANPYGDGRSARYIKEIMDKAVN
;
A
#
# COMPACT_ATOMS: atom_id res chain seq x y z
N ILE A 1 14.75 -12.17 -16.37
CA ILE A 1 14.31 -12.21 -14.96
C ILE A 1 13.06 -11.36 -14.79
N HIS A 2 12.06 -11.83 -14.05
CA HIS A 2 10.89 -11.08 -13.60
C HIS A 2 10.86 -11.03 -12.07
N LEU A 3 11.11 -9.84 -11.50
CA LEU A 3 10.94 -9.57 -10.08
C LEU A 3 9.46 -9.30 -9.78
N GLU A 4 8.97 -9.70 -8.60
CA GLU A 4 7.55 -9.61 -8.22
C GLU A 4 6.63 -10.39 -9.20
N ALA A 5 7.08 -11.55 -9.64
CA ALA A 5 6.36 -12.36 -10.62
C ALA A 5 5.10 -13.01 -10.01
N GLY A 6 4.06 -13.18 -10.83
CA GLY A 6 2.91 -14.01 -10.50
C GLY A 6 1.72 -13.33 -9.81
N LEU A 7 1.76 -12.02 -9.54
CA LEU A 7 0.56 -11.30 -9.07
C LEU A 7 -0.52 -11.26 -10.16
N ARG A 8 -1.78 -11.56 -9.83
CA ARG A 8 -2.89 -11.61 -10.78
C ARG A 8 -4.18 -11.11 -10.17
N THR A 9 -4.97 -10.37 -10.96
CA THR A 9 -6.40 -10.11 -10.69
C THR A 9 -7.32 -10.99 -11.51
N GLN A 10 -6.80 -11.70 -12.52
CA GLN A 10 -7.59 -12.44 -13.52
C GLN A 10 -8.50 -11.57 -14.40
N ASN A 11 -8.39 -10.24 -14.28
CA ASN A 11 -9.14 -9.28 -15.08
C ASN A 11 -8.19 -8.36 -15.84
N LYS A 12 -8.07 -8.56 -17.16
CA LYS A 12 -7.17 -7.78 -18.02
C LYS A 12 -7.44 -6.27 -18.03
N PHE A 13 -8.63 -5.84 -17.60
CA PHE A 13 -9.03 -4.45 -17.55
C PHE A 13 -8.90 -3.82 -16.15
N ALA A 14 -8.51 -4.59 -15.13
CA ALA A 14 -8.46 -4.10 -13.75
C ALA A 14 -7.37 -4.83 -12.95
N PRO A 15 -6.22 -4.18 -12.67
CA PRO A 15 -5.77 -2.88 -13.17
C PRO A 15 -5.30 -2.93 -14.64
N PHE A 16 -5.58 -1.88 -15.41
CA PHE A 16 -5.13 -1.72 -16.80
C PHE A 16 -4.12 -0.57 -16.94
N PRO A 17 -2.95 -0.80 -17.59
CA PRO A 17 -2.55 -2.01 -18.32
C PRO A 17 -1.78 -3.05 -17.48
N GLU A 18 -1.68 -2.88 -16.16
CA GLU A 18 -0.74 -3.62 -15.32
C GLU A 18 -0.98 -5.14 -15.32
N GLU A 19 -2.24 -5.60 -15.33
CA GLU A 19 -2.54 -7.04 -15.43
C GLU A 19 -2.03 -7.67 -16.73
N VAL A 20 -2.15 -6.96 -17.85
CA VAL A 20 -1.66 -7.43 -19.15
C VAL A 20 -0.12 -7.43 -19.15
N ASN A 21 0.49 -6.34 -18.68
CA ASN A 21 1.94 -6.19 -18.65
C ASN A 21 2.60 -7.35 -17.90
N ARG A 22 2.18 -7.63 -16.67
CA ARG A 22 2.81 -8.69 -15.86
C ARG A 22 2.58 -10.10 -16.40
N ARG A 23 1.50 -10.35 -17.13
CA ARG A 23 1.29 -11.62 -17.85
C ARG A 23 2.27 -11.75 -19.01
N LEU A 24 2.36 -10.72 -19.87
CA LEU A 24 3.31 -10.71 -20.98
C LEU A 24 4.75 -10.86 -20.50
N THR A 25 5.14 -10.13 -19.44
CA THR A 25 6.46 -10.26 -18.82
C THR A 25 6.73 -11.67 -18.31
N SER A 26 5.71 -12.36 -17.77
CA SER A 26 5.88 -13.74 -17.28
C SER A 26 6.16 -14.74 -18.40
N VAL A 27 5.64 -14.51 -19.62
CA VAL A 27 5.91 -15.36 -20.79
C VAL A 27 7.33 -15.22 -21.31
N VAL A 28 7.89 -14.00 -21.26
CA VAL A 28 9.23 -13.71 -21.82
C VAL A 28 10.37 -13.90 -20.82
N ALA A 29 10.08 -14.07 -19.53
CA ALA A 29 11.10 -14.19 -18.50
C ALA A 29 11.53 -15.65 -18.29
N ASP A 30 12.85 -15.87 -18.15
CA ASP A 30 13.40 -17.20 -17.85
C ASP A 30 13.44 -17.55 -16.37
N TYR A 31 13.31 -16.55 -15.49
CA TYR A 31 13.33 -16.70 -14.02
C TYR A 31 12.24 -15.83 -13.41
N HIS A 32 11.47 -16.40 -12.48
CA HIS A 32 10.32 -15.77 -11.85
C HIS A 32 10.49 -15.73 -10.33
N PHE A 33 10.72 -14.53 -9.80
CA PHE A 33 10.88 -14.30 -8.37
C PHE A 33 9.56 -13.83 -7.77
N CYS A 34 8.86 -14.77 -7.14
CA CYS A 34 7.51 -14.60 -6.63
C CYS A 34 7.52 -14.04 -5.20
N PRO A 35 6.65 -13.06 -4.89
CA PRO A 35 6.54 -12.50 -3.55
C PRO A 35 5.83 -13.43 -2.56
N SER A 36 5.04 -14.39 -3.06
CA SER A 36 4.25 -15.29 -2.23
C SER A 36 4.07 -16.67 -2.87
N GLY A 37 3.61 -17.64 -2.07
CA GLY A 37 3.17 -18.95 -2.58
C GLY A 37 2.00 -18.84 -3.56
N GLN A 38 1.07 -17.91 -3.34
CA GLN A 38 -0.07 -17.69 -4.24
C GLN A 38 0.38 -17.17 -5.60
N ALA A 39 1.35 -16.25 -5.63
CA ALA A 39 1.93 -15.75 -6.87
C ALA A 39 2.59 -16.87 -7.68
N ARG A 40 3.29 -17.80 -7.02
CA ARG A 40 3.79 -19.04 -7.65
C ARG A 40 2.65 -19.89 -8.22
N GLN A 41 1.56 -20.10 -7.47
CA GLN A 41 0.43 -20.90 -7.97
C GLN A 41 -0.22 -20.27 -9.20
N ASN A 42 -0.32 -18.95 -9.25
CA ASN A 42 -0.84 -18.24 -10.42
C ASN A 42 0.00 -18.52 -11.68
N LEU A 43 1.33 -18.53 -11.57
CA LEU A 43 2.21 -18.87 -12.70
C LEU A 43 2.04 -20.33 -13.14
N LEU A 44 1.93 -21.25 -12.18
CA LEU A 44 1.70 -22.67 -12.47
C LEU A 44 0.37 -22.89 -13.22
N HIS A 45 -0.68 -22.18 -12.84
CA HIS A 45 -1.97 -22.20 -13.55
C HIS A 45 -1.87 -21.64 -14.98
N GLU A 46 -0.91 -20.76 -15.25
CA GLU A 46 -0.60 -20.23 -16.59
C GLU A 46 0.41 -21.10 -17.36
N ASN A 47 0.68 -22.33 -16.89
CA ASN A 47 1.64 -23.28 -17.47
C ASN A 47 3.11 -22.83 -17.48
N ILE A 48 3.46 -21.82 -16.69
CA ILE A 48 4.86 -21.49 -16.41
C ILE A 48 5.31 -22.42 -15.28
N LYS A 49 6.30 -23.27 -15.52
CA LYS A 49 6.70 -24.35 -14.59
C LYS A 49 8.17 -24.32 -14.19
N ASP A 50 9.01 -23.68 -14.99
CA ASP A 50 10.45 -23.64 -14.80
C ASP A 50 10.89 -22.38 -14.04
N ASN A 51 11.97 -22.49 -13.25
CA ASN A 51 12.64 -21.37 -12.59
C ASN A 51 11.74 -20.42 -11.78
N ILE A 52 10.74 -20.98 -11.10
CA ILE A 52 9.85 -20.24 -10.20
C ILE A 52 10.35 -20.35 -8.76
N HIS A 53 10.69 -19.21 -8.18
CA HIS A 53 11.24 -19.12 -6.82
C HIS A 53 10.39 -18.20 -5.95
N VAL A 54 9.89 -18.70 -4.82
CA VAL A 54 9.24 -17.85 -3.82
C VAL A 54 10.32 -17.26 -2.93
N VAL A 55 10.56 -15.95 -3.06
CA VAL A 55 11.66 -15.25 -2.39
C VAL A 55 11.18 -14.09 -1.50
N GLY A 56 9.88 -13.78 -1.52
CA GLY A 56 9.37 -12.55 -0.91
C GLY A 56 9.50 -11.35 -1.85
N ASN A 57 8.95 -10.20 -1.44
CA ASN A 57 9.03 -8.96 -2.18
C ASN A 57 10.21 -8.10 -1.70
N THR A 58 11.03 -7.63 -2.64
CA THR A 58 12.17 -6.72 -2.40
C THR A 58 11.78 -5.39 -1.78
N ILE A 59 10.50 -5.00 -1.84
CA ILE A 59 10.00 -3.81 -1.14
C ILE A 59 10.25 -3.90 0.37
N LEU A 60 10.24 -5.11 0.95
CA LEU A 60 10.51 -5.31 2.37
C LEU A 60 11.98 -5.13 2.72
N ASP A 61 12.89 -5.48 1.81
CA ASP A 61 14.32 -5.21 1.94
C ASP A 61 14.55 -3.69 2.01
N THR A 62 13.88 -2.94 1.11
CA THR A 62 13.96 -1.48 1.05
C THR A 62 13.31 -0.83 2.28
N LEU A 63 12.14 -1.32 2.69
CA LEU A 63 11.44 -0.85 3.89
C LEU A 63 12.31 -1.01 5.14
N ASN A 64 12.92 -2.18 5.34
CA ASN A 64 13.80 -2.44 6.48
C ASN A 64 15.01 -1.50 6.50
N TRP A 65 15.62 -1.25 5.33
CA TRP A 65 16.71 -0.30 5.19
C TRP A 65 16.26 1.13 5.52
N THR A 66 15.11 1.55 5.02
CA THR A 66 14.54 2.88 5.27
C THR A 66 14.14 3.06 6.73
N LEU A 67 13.57 2.05 7.38
CA LEU A 67 13.25 2.09 8.82
C LEU A 67 14.50 2.27 9.67
N LYS A 68 15.61 1.61 9.33
CA LYS A 68 16.90 1.83 9.99
C LYS A 68 17.36 3.28 9.79
N LYS A 69 17.33 3.79 8.55
CA LYS A 69 17.68 5.18 8.25
C LYS A 69 16.84 6.18 9.03
N ILE A 70 15.53 5.94 9.15
CA ILE A 70 14.60 6.77 9.92
C ILE A 70 14.94 6.73 11.41
N LYS A 71 15.23 5.55 11.95
CA LYS A 71 15.64 5.40 13.36
C LYS A 71 16.91 6.21 13.65
N ASP A 72 17.89 6.13 12.76
CA ASP A 72 19.18 6.81 12.92
C ASP A 72 19.07 8.35 12.75
N ASN A 73 18.06 8.83 12.01
CA ASN A 73 17.84 10.25 11.71
C ASN A 73 16.51 10.79 12.29
N GLY A 74 16.01 10.18 13.36
CA GLY A 74 14.68 10.44 13.93
C GLY A 74 14.32 11.92 14.12
N PRO A 75 15.20 12.77 14.68
CA PRO A 75 14.93 14.20 14.86
C PRO A 75 14.62 14.96 13.57
N ILE A 76 15.23 14.55 12.43
CA ILE A 76 15.00 15.21 11.13
C ILE A 76 13.57 14.97 10.67
N TYR A 77 13.12 13.70 10.68
CA TYR A 77 11.76 13.36 10.27
C TYR A 77 10.71 13.90 11.26
N ALA A 78 11.00 13.82 12.56
CA ALA A 78 10.16 14.42 13.59
C ALA A 78 10.00 15.93 13.42
N GLY A 79 11.08 16.65 13.11
CA GLY A 79 11.04 18.09 12.85
C GLY A 79 10.17 18.48 11.65
N ARG A 80 10.04 17.58 10.65
CA ARG A 80 9.18 17.82 9.47
C ARG A 80 7.70 17.65 9.77
N PHE A 81 7.32 16.68 10.62
CA PHE A 81 5.93 16.22 10.71
C PHE A 81 5.29 16.38 12.10
N ASN A 82 6.04 16.49 13.20
CA ASN A 82 5.43 16.51 14.54
C ASN A 82 4.45 17.67 14.74
N ALA A 83 4.76 18.86 14.21
CA ALA A 83 3.85 20.01 14.29
C ALA A 83 2.52 19.76 13.54
N LEU A 84 2.56 18.99 12.45
CA LEU A 84 1.38 18.60 11.68
C LEU A 84 0.45 17.69 12.50
N LEU A 85 1.04 16.86 13.36
CA LEU A 85 0.36 15.83 14.15
C LEU A 85 -0.02 16.31 15.56
N ALA A 86 0.49 17.46 15.97
CA ALA A 86 0.27 17.99 17.32
C ALA A 86 -1.21 18.29 17.56
N GLY A 87 -1.70 17.91 18.76
CA GLY A 87 -3.09 18.13 19.16
C GLY A 87 -4.08 17.05 18.72
N TYR A 88 -3.60 15.97 18.10
CA TYR A 88 -4.42 14.82 17.70
C TYR A 88 -3.97 13.54 18.38
N ASP A 89 -4.93 12.68 18.71
CA ASP A 89 -4.69 11.41 19.41
C ASP A 89 -4.12 10.34 18.46
N LYS A 90 -4.56 10.37 17.20
CA LYS A 90 -4.19 9.40 16.17
C LYS A 90 -4.00 10.07 14.82
N MET A 91 -3.11 9.50 14.02
CA MET A 91 -2.97 9.84 12.61
C MET A 91 -3.49 8.71 11.72
N VAL A 92 -4.23 9.07 10.68
CA VAL A 92 -4.61 8.19 9.57
C VAL A 92 -3.88 8.68 8.33
N LEU A 93 -3.11 7.81 7.69
CA LEU A 93 -2.45 8.16 6.43
C LEU A 93 -3.34 7.71 5.26
N VAL A 94 -3.64 8.65 4.37
CA VAL A 94 -4.49 8.45 3.21
C VAL A 94 -3.66 8.60 1.93
N THR A 95 -3.80 7.65 1.01
CA THR A 95 -3.25 7.75 -0.34
C THR A 95 -4.28 7.27 -1.36
N ALA A 96 -4.59 8.08 -2.37
CA ALA A 96 -5.44 7.68 -3.47
C ALA A 96 -4.85 8.23 -4.78
N HIS A 97 -4.37 7.35 -5.65
CA HIS A 97 -3.65 7.72 -6.87
C HIS A 97 -3.98 6.87 -8.10
N ARG A 98 -4.73 5.76 -7.96
CA ARG A 98 -5.03 4.87 -9.07
C ARG A 98 -6.07 5.50 -9.99
N ARG A 99 -5.90 5.30 -11.30
CA ARG A 99 -6.82 5.79 -12.32
C ARG A 99 -8.24 5.25 -12.13
N GLU A 100 -8.38 4.02 -11.66
CA GLU A 100 -9.67 3.41 -11.33
C GLU A 100 -10.41 4.12 -10.20
N SER A 101 -9.69 4.86 -9.35
CA SER A 101 -10.29 5.72 -8.34
C SER A 101 -10.76 7.05 -8.93
N PHE A 102 -10.35 7.45 -10.14
CA PHE A 102 -10.67 8.78 -10.70
C PHE A 102 -12.16 8.91 -11.06
N GLY A 103 -12.66 10.15 -11.04
CA GLY A 103 -14.07 10.43 -11.24
C GLY A 103 -14.88 10.19 -9.95
N SER A 104 -15.98 9.43 -10.06
CA SER A 104 -16.93 9.26 -8.95
C SER A 104 -16.31 8.57 -7.72
N GLY A 105 -15.37 7.65 -7.90
CA GLY A 105 -14.69 6.98 -6.78
C GLY A 105 -13.94 7.97 -5.89
N LEU A 106 -13.24 8.93 -6.50
CA LEU A 106 -12.46 9.93 -5.81
C LEU A 106 -13.36 10.90 -5.02
N GLN A 107 -14.50 11.27 -5.61
CA GLN A 107 -15.53 12.07 -4.93
C GLN A 107 -16.14 11.32 -3.75
N GLN A 108 -16.38 10.01 -3.87
CA GLN A 108 -16.87 9.18 -2.77
C GLN A 108 -15.84 9.04 -1.65
N ILE A 109 -14.55 8.88 -1.98
CA ILE A 109 -13.47 8.90 -0.99
C ILE A 109 -13.44 10.26 -0.28
N ALA A 110 -13.50 11.38 -1.01
CA ALA A 110 -13.50 12.71 -0.42
C ALA A 110 -14.69 12.90 0.54
N ARG A 111 -15.90 12.50 0.12
CA ARG A 111 -17.11 12.50 0.98
C ARG A 111 -16.92 11.69 2.25
N ALA A 112 -16.34 10.49 2.14
CA ALA A 112 -16.05 9.66 3.31
C ALA A 112 -15.08 10.36 4.27
N LEU A 113 -14.00 10.96 3.74
CA LEU A 113 -13.02 11.68 4.55
C LEU A 113 -13.62 12.91 5.24
N VAL A 114 -14.50 13.68 4.58
CA VAL A 114 -15.20 14.81 5.20
C VAL A 114 -16.08 14.33 6.37
N THR A 115 -16.85 13.26 6.18
CA THR A 115 -17.67 12.69 7.26
C THR A 115 -16.81 12.19 8.41
N LEU A 116 -15.75 11.43 8.11
CA LEU A 116 -14.84 10.91 9.14
C LEU A 116 -14.08 12.04 9.87
N ALA A 117 -13.71 13.11 9.18
CA ALA A 117 -13.09 14.27 9.78
C ALA A 117 -14.03 14.95 10.79
N ALA A 118 -15.31 15.08 10.46
CA ALA A 118 -16.32 15.64 11.35
C ALA A 118 -16.65 14.72 12.54
N ASP A 119 -16.78 13.42 12.30
CA ASP A 119 -17.14 12.43 13.33
C ASP A 119 -15.99 12.12 14.30
N TYR A 120 -14.73 12.33 13.86
CA TYR A 120 -13.52 12.05 14.63
C TYR A 120 -12.57 13.27 14.68
N PRO A 121 -12.98 14.39 15.34
CA PRO A 121 -12.18 15.62 15.38
C PRO A 121 -10.81 15.46 16.06
N GLN A 122 -10.65 14.45 16.91
CA GLN A 122 -9.40 14.08 17.59
C GLN A 122 -8.42 13.30 16.70
N ILE A 123 -8.84 12.86 15.51
CA ILE A 123 -8.00 12.12 14.55
C ILE A 123 -7.59 13.06 13.42
N VAL A 124 -6.30 13.06 13.08
CA VAL A 124 -5.79 13.76 11.90
C VAL A 124 -5.68 12.82 10.70
N PHE A 125 -6.22 13.24 9.57
CA PHE A 125 -6.10 12.56 8.29
C PHE A 125 -5.01 13.25 7.47
N VAL A 126 -3.87 12.60 7.29
CA VAL A 126 -2.75 13.12 6.49
C VAL A 126 -2.87 12.55 5.08
N PHE A 127 -2.93 13.43 4.08
CA PHE A 127 -3.10 13.03 2.69
C PHE A 127 -2.07 13.72 1.78
N PRO A 128 -0.97 13.02 1.43
CA PRO A 128 -0.09 13.44 0.33
C PRO A 128 -0.82 13.36 -1.02
N VAL A 129 -1.18 14.52 -1.56
CA VAL A 129 -2.04 14.62 -2.75
C VAL A 129 -1.22 14.37 -4.02
N HIS A 130 -1.76 13.56 -4.94
CA HIS A 130 -1.11 13.25 -6.21
C HIS A 130 -0.88 14.51 -7.08
N LEU A 131 0.18 14.50 -7.89
CA LEU A 131 0.53 15.62 -8.79
C LEU A 131 -0.47 15.86 -9.95
N ASN A 132 -1.50 15.02 -10.09
CA ASN A 132 -2.44 15.18 -11.19
C ASN A 132 -3.30 16.40 -10.89
N PRO A 133 -3.31 17.45 -11.74
CA PRO A 133 -4.00 18.69 -11.45
C PRO A 133 -5.51 18.52 -11.17
N GLN A 134 -6.17 17.56 -11.83
CA GLN A 134 -7.60 17.30 -11.63
C GLN A 134 -7.87 16.67 -10.26
N VAL A 135 -7.04 15.70 -9.87
CA VAL A 135 -7.10 15.05 -8.55
C VAL A 135 -6.80 16.06 -7.45
N LYS A 136 -5.73 16.84 -7.65
CA LYS A 136 -5.29 17.85 -6.70
C LYS A 136 -6.38 18.88 -6.45
N LYS A 137 -6.92 19.48 -7.52
CA LYS A 137 -7.98 20.48 -7.43
C LYS A 137 -9.21 19.92 -6.70
N LEU A 138 -9.69 18.74 -7.08
CA LEU A 138 -10.84 18.11 -6.43
C LEU A 138 -10.60 17.92 -4.92
N MET A 139 -9.44 17.40 -4.53
CA MET A 139 -9.14 17.16 -3.12
C MET A 139 -8.96 18.44 -2.32
N GLU A 140 -8.34 19.47 -2.91
CA GLU A 140 -8.23 20.78 -2.27
C GLU A 140 -9.60 21.43 -2.08
N ASP A 141 -10.46 21.39 -3.10
CA ASP A 141 -11.81 21.95 -3.06
C ASP A 141 -12.70 21.25 -2.01
N GLU A 142 -12.66 19.92 -1.95
CA GLU A 142 -13.52 19.12 -1.05
C GLU A 142 -12.97 19.04 0.39
N LEU A 143 -11.64 18.96 0.57
CA LEU A 143 -11.01 18.64 1.86
C LEU A 143 -10.27 19.82 2.50
N GLY A 144 -9.94 20.87 1.75
CA GLY A 144 -9.04 21.94 2.20
C GLY A 144 -9.54 22.76 3.39
N ASN A 145 -10.86 22.77 3.62
CA ASN A 145 -11.49 23.51 4.72
C ASN A 145 -11.62 22.69 6.01
N GLN A 146 -11.21 21.41 6.02
CA GLN A 146 -11.35 20.54 7.18
C GLN A 146 -10.12 20.69 8.11
N ALA A 147 -10.35 21.10 9.36
CA ALA A 147 -9.27 21.42 10.30
C ALA A 147 -8.33 20.23 10.57
N ASN A 148 -8.87 19.01 10.63
CA ASN A 148 -8.16 17.78 10.91
C ASN A 148 -7.85 16.95 9.64
N ILE A 149 -8.00 17.52 8.44
CA ILE A 149 -7.43 16.95 7.22
C ILE A 149 -6.22 17.79 6.81
N LYS A 150 -5.08 17.13 6.62
CA LYS A 150 -3.80 17.74 6.27
C LYS A 150 -3.38 17.29 4.89
N LEU A 151 -3.64 18.14 3.91
CA LEU A 151 -3.18 17.95 2.54
C LEU A 151 -1.69 18.30 2.47
N LEU A 152 -0.88 17.35 2.00
CA LEU A 152 0.55 17.53 1.81
C LEU A 152 0.88 17.44 0.31
N PRO A 153 1.98 18.08 -0.15
CA PRO A 153 2.54 17.72 -1.44
C PRO A 153 2.97 16.23 -1.45
N PRO A 154 3.15 15.61 -2.63
CA PRO A 154 3.70 14.26 -2.70
C PRO A 154 5.00 14.15 -1.91
N GLN A 155 5.13 13.06 -1.16
CA GLN A 155 6.27 12.82 -0.30
C GLN A 155 7.26 11.88 -0.98
N ASP A 156 8.55 12.06 -0.68
CA ASP A 156 9.55 11.05 -0.98
C ASP A 156 9.30 9.76 -0.17
N TYR A 157 9.94 8.67 -0.58
CA TYR A 157 9.71 7.36 0.01
C TYR A 157 10.03 7.32 1.51
N ASP A 158 11.13 7.94 1.95
CA ASP A 158 11.52 7.94 3.35
C ASP A 158 10.49 8.66 4.24
N ASN A 159 9.97 9.81 3.77
CA ASN A 159 8.92 10.54 4.45
C ASN A 159 7.61 9.72 4.47
N MET A 160 7.29 9.00 3.40
CA MET A 160 6.14 8.10 3.36
C MET A 160 6.27 6.97 4.39
N VAL A 161 7.41 6.29 4.47
CA VAL A 161 7.66 5.24 5.46
C VAL A 161 7.59 5.80 6.88
N TYR A 162 8.13 7.01 7.11
CA TYR A 162 8.00 7.68 8.40
C TYR A 162 6.52 7.91 8.77
N LEU A 163 5.73 8.49 7.86
CA LEU A 163 4.31 8.74 8.09
C LEU A 163 3.54 7.43 8.32
N MET A 164 3.81 6.39 7.52
CA MET A 164 3.23 5.06 7.71
C MET A 164 3.55 4.48 9.09
N SER A 165 4.78 4.67 9.58
CA SER A 165 5.18 4.19 10.91
C SER A 165 4.41 4.88 12.06
N LYS A 166 3.99 6.14 11.85
CA LYS A 166 3.23 6.95 12.82
C LYS A 166 1.72 6.76 12.71
N ALA A 167 1.22 6.30 11.58
CA ALA A 167 -0.21 6.09 11.39
C ALA A 167 -0.77 5.02 12.35
N ALA A 168 -1.99 5.21 12.83
CA ALA A 168 -2.79 4.21 13.51
C ALA A 168 -3.49 3.27 12.51
N LEU A 169 -3.87 3.82 11.35
CA LEU A 169 -4.54 3.12 10.25
C LEU A 169 -4.10 3.72 8.92
N LEU A 170 -3.99 2.89 7.89
CA LEU A 170 -3.71 3.31 6.51
C LEU A 170 -4.98 3.18 5.67
N MET A 171 -5.30 4.19 4.87
CA MET A 171 -6.35 4.14 3.85
C MET A 171 -5.70 4.32 2.48
N THR A 172 -5.72 3.29 1.63
CA THR A 172 -4.87 3.29 0.43
C THR A 172 -5.50 2.59 -0.78
N ASP A 173 -5.17 3.04 -1.99
CA ASP A 173 -5.30 2.26 -3.23
C ASP A 173 -3.94 1.77 -3.78
N SER A 174 -2.87 1.93 -2.99
CA SER A 174 -1.53 1.48 -3.33
C SER A 174 -1.34 -0.02 -3.09
N GLY A 175 -0.66 -0.66 -4.03
CA GLY A 175 -0.25 -2.05 -3.93
C GLY A 175 0.91 -2.22 -2.95
N GLY A 176 1.99 -1.45 -3.13
CA GLY A 176 3.18 -1.53 -2.28
C GLY A 176 2.87 -1.29 -0.80
N ILE A 177 2.00 -0.33 -0.49
CA ILE A 177 1.57 -0.07 0.90
C ILE A 177 0.89 -1.30 1.53
N GLN A 178 0.12 -2.08 0.78
CA GLN A 178 -0.46 -3.32 1.29
C GLN A 178 0.59 -4.39 1.62
N GLU A 179 1.74 -4.37 0.94
CA GLU A 179 2.85 -5.28 1.21
C GLU A 179 3.73 -4.80 2.36
N GLU A 180 3.91 -3.49 2.51
CA GLU A 180 4.77 -2.87 3.52
C GLU A 180 4.09 -2.77 4.89
N ALA A 181 2.79 -2.49 4.91
CA ALA A 181 2.02 -2.26 6.15
C ALA A 181 2.08 -3.41 7.17
N PRO A 182 2.06 -4.71 6.78
CA PRO A 182 2.21 -5.79 7.74
C PRO A 182 3.54 -5.73 8.51
N THR A 183 4.66 -5.37 7.87
CA THR A 183 5.97 -5.21 8.54
C THR A 183 5.95 -4.08 9.56
N LEU A 184 5.16 -3.04 9.33
CA LEU A 184 4.97 -1.92 10.25
C LEU A 184 3.92 -2.20 11.33
N HIS A 185 3.30 -3.39 11.31
CA HIS A 185 2.12 -3.73 12.11
C HIS A 185 1.04 -2.65 11.98
N LYS A 186 0.64 -2.36 10.73
CA LYS A 186 -0.43 -1.40 10.42
C LYS A 186 -1.57 -2.11 9.71
N LYS A 187 -2.79 -1.77 10.10
CA LYS A 187 -3.99 -2.19 9.40
C LYS A 187 -4.26 -1.27 8.21
N VAL A 188 -4.78 -1.84 7.13
CA VAL A 188 -5.00 -1.16 5.85
C VAL A 188 -6.46 -1.28 5.43
N LEU A 189 -7.08 -0.15 5.13
CA LEU A 189 -8.34 -0.09 4.38
C LEU A 189 -8.02 0.14 2.92
N VAL A 190 -8.25 -0.87 2.10
CA VAL A 190 -7.95 -0.87 0.68
C VAL A 190 -9.14 -0.28 -0.06
N MET A 191 -8.97 0.92 -0.62
CA MET A 191 -10.01 1.66 -1.34
C MET A 191 -10.16 1.18 -2.79
N ARG A 192 -10.25 -0.15 -2.97
CA ARG A 192 -10.39 -0.84 -4.26
C ARG A 192 -11.42 -1.95 -4.13
N THR A 193 -12.13 -2.25 -5.22
CA THR A 193 -13.11 -3.35 -5.26
C THR A 193 -12.44 -4.72 -5.42
N THR A 194 -11.24 -4.75 -5.99
CA THR A 194 -10.41 -5.94 -6.15
C THR A 194 -8.97 -5.65 -5.74
N THR A 195 -8.22 -6.71 -5.42
CA THR A 195 -6.79 -6.61 -5.15
C THR A 195 -6.06 -7.82 -5.71
N GLU A 196 -4.87 -7.60 -6.25
CA GLU A 196 -3.91 -8.64 -6.61
C GLU A 196 -3.11 -9.15 -5.38
N ARG A 197 -3.44 -8.66 -4.17
CA ARG A 197 -2.79 -8.97 -2.89
C ARG A 197 -3.76 -9.65 -1.90
N PRO A 198 -4.36 -10.81 -2.27
CA PRO A 198 -5.31 -11.49 -1.40
C PRO A 198 -4.68 -11.99 -0.09
N GLU A 199 -3.36 -12.16 -0.04
CA GLU A 199 -2.64 -12.65 1.13
C GLU A 199 -2.71 -11.66 2.30
N ALA A 200 -2.59 -10.35 2.04
CA ALA A 200 -2.77 -9.32 3.07
C ALA A 200 -4.18 -9.33 3.68
N VAL A 201 -5.19 -9.63 2.84
CA VAL A 201 -6.60 -9.71 3.26
C VAL A 201 -6.83 -10.97 4.07
N ALA A 202 -6.38 -12.12 3.57
CA ALA A 202 -6.46 -13.40 4.27
C ALA A 202 -5.72 -13.37 5.62
N ALA A 203 -4.61 -12.64 5.69
CA ALA A 203 -3.83 -12.44 6.90
C ALA A 203 -4.43 -11.40 7.87
N GLY A 204 -5.54 -10.73 7.52
CA GLY A 204 -6.19 -9.74 8.39
C GLY A 204 -5.46 -8.40 8.53
N PHE A 205 -4.41 -8.15 7.73
CA PHE A 205 -3.76 -6.85 7.65
C PHE A 205 -4.54 -5.85 6.81
N SER A 206 -5.24 -6.33 5.78
CA SER A 206 -5.98 -5.50 4.83
C SER A 206 -7.47 -5.82 4.81
N VAL A 207 -8.30 -4.81 4.62
CA VAL A 207 -9.75 -4.92 4.39
C VAL A 207 -10.10 -4.26 3.07
N LEU A 208 -10.75 -4.98 2.15
CA LEU A 208 -11.25 -4.40 0.91
C LEU A 208 -12.51 -3.57 1.20
N CYS A 209 -12.41 -2.26 1.01
CA CYS A 209 -13.51 -1.31 1.24
C CYS A 209 -14.21 -0.88 -0.05
N GLY A 210 -13.59 -1.05 -1.22
CA GLY A 210 -14.05 -0.37 -2.42
C GLY A 210 -13.94 1.15 -2.29
N THR A 211 -14.65 1.87 -3.15
CA THR A 211 -14.65 3.34 -3.18
C THR A 211 -15.96 3.96 -2.67
N ASP A 212 -16.94 3.14 -2.27
CA ASP A 212 -18.21 3.65 -1.74
C ASP A 212 -18.03 4.33 -0.37
N SER A 213 -18.57 5.54 -0.22
CA SER A 213 -18.34 6.35 0.97
C SER A 213 -18.89 5.72 2.24
N GLN A 214 -20.09 5.15 2.18
CA GLN A 214 -20.75 4.52 3.33
C GLN A 214 -19.98 3.29 3.79
N ASN A 215 -19.52 2.46 2.85
CA ASN A 215 -18.69 1.31 3.21
C ASN A 215 -17.34 1.74 3.78
N ILE A 216 -16.68 2.76 3.22
CA ILE A 216 -15.42 3.30 3.78
C ILE A 216 -15.61 3.75 5.23
N ILE A 217 -16.66 4.54 5.51
CA ILE A 217 -16.97 5.03 6.86
C ILE A 217 -17.21 3.86 7.83
N LYS A 218 -18.02 2.88 7.42
CA LYS A 218 -18.30 1.68 8.21
C LYS A 218 -17.04 0.89 8.53
N GLN A 219 -16.19 0.65 7.52
CA GLN A 219 -14.94 -0.11 7.71
C GLN A 219 -13.94 0.68 8.56
N PHE A 220 -13.90 2.00 8.45
CA PHE A 220 -13.10 2.85 9.31
C PHE A 220 -13.52 2.73 10.78
N ALA A 221 -14.79 2.94 11.08
CA ALA A 221 -15.33 2.85 12.45
C ALA A 221 -15.05 1.47 13.07
N THR A 222 -15.14 0.41 12.28
CA THR A 222 -14.84 -0.96 12.71
C THR A 222 -13.36 -1.18 13.03
N ASN A 223 -12.44 -0.55 12.28
CA ASN A 223 -11.03 -0.94 12.29
C ASN A 223 -10.08 0.04 12.98
N ILE A 224 -10.43 1.32 13.14
CA ILE A 224 -9.53 2.38 13.67
C ILE A 224 -9.00 2.11 15.10
N ASN A 225 -9.74 1.32 15.88
CA ASN A 225 -9.37 0.93 17.25
C ASN A 225 -8.98 -0.55 17.37
N THR A 226 -8.96 -1.29 16.26
CA THR A 226 -8.60 -2.70 16.28
C THR A 226 -7.10 -2.86 16.07
N PRO A 227 -6.43 -3.71 16.86
CA PRO A 227 -5.04 -4.03 16.59
C PRO A 227 -4.92 -4.73 15.22
N PRO A 228 -3.76 -4.61 14.55
CA PRO A 228 -3.44 -5.41 13.37
C PRO A 228 -3.21 -6.87 13.77
N ALA A 229 -3.19 -7.76 12.78
CA ALA A 229 -2.91 -9.17 13.01
C ALA A 229 -1.49 -9.39 13.56
N GLU A 230 -1.35 -10.33 14.49
CA GLU A 230 -0.06 -10.79 15.03
C GLU A 230 0.49 -11.96 14.20
N MET A 231 0.73 -11.69 12.91
CA MET A 231 1.29 -12.68 11.99
C MET A 231 2.51 -12.12 11.25
N ALA A 232 3.33 -13.02 10.71
CA ALA A 232 4.42 -12.62 9.82
C ALA A 232 3.87 -11.95 8.55
N ASN A 233 4.63 -11.03 7.96
CA ASN A 233 4.27 -10.42 6.69
C ASN A 233 4.21 -11.51 5.60
N PRO A 234 3.05 -11.72 4.94
CA PRO A 234 2.90 -12.78 3.93
C PRO A 234 3.75 -12.55 2.67
N TYR A 235 4.30 -11.35 2.49
CA TYR A 235 5.16 -10.99 1.36
C TYR A 235 6.65 -11.13 1.65
N GLY A 236 7.03 -11.71 2.79
CA GLY A 236 8.41 -12.09 3.08
C GLY A 236 9.00 -11.43 4.32
N ASP A 237 10.31 -11.62 4.48
CA ASP A 237 11.07 -11.26 5.69
C ASP A 237 12.05 -10.10 5.46
N GLY A 238 12.02 -9.49 4.27
CA GLY A 238 12.94 -8.41 3.87
C GLY A 238 14.37 -8.87 3.59
N ARG A 239 14.54 -10.13 3.14
CA ARG A 239 15.82 -10.68 2.66
C ARG A 239 15.73 -11.17 1.21
N SER A 240 14.74 -10.70 0.45
CA SER A 240 14.46 -11.15 -0.91
C SER A 240 15.65 -10.95 -1.84
N ALA A 241 16.35 -9.81 -1.74
CA ALA A 241 17.50 -9.50 -2.58
C ALA A 241 18.65 -10.50 -2.38
N ARG A 242 18.85 -10.97 -1.13
CA ARG A 242 19.83 -12.00 -0.81
C ARG A 242 19.46 -13.33 -1.48
N TYR A 243 18.21 -13.78 -1.35
CA TYR A 243 17.77 -15.03 -1.97
C TYR A 243 17.87 -14.99 -3.48
N ILE A 244 17.47 -13.88 -4.10
CA ILE A 244 17.59 -13.66 -5.55
C ILE A 244 19.06 -13.76 -5.99
N LYS A 245 19.97 -13.08 -5.29
CA LYS A 245 21.40 -13.14 -5.60
C LYS A 245 21.93 -14.57 -5.53
N GLU A 246 21.64 -15.29 -4.46
CA GLU A 246 22.09 -16.69 -4.27
C GLU A 246 21.58 -17.63 -5.38
N ILE A 247 20.37 -17.40 -5.89
CA ILE A 247 19.81 -18.16 -7.01
C ILE A 247 20.53 -17.79 -8.32
N MET A 248 20.72 -16.50 -8.58
CA MET A 248 21.36 -16.02 -9.81
C MET A 248 22.84 -16.42 -9.89
N ASP A 249 23.57 -16.39 -8.78
CA ASP A 249 24.96 -16.85 -8.74
C ASP A 249 25.07 -18.33 -9.14
N LYS A 250 24.08 -19.17 -8.80
CA LYS A 250 24.06 -20.59 -9.20
C LYS A 250 23.62 -20.82 -10.64
N ALA A 251 22.88 -19.88 -11.22
CA ALA A 251 22.38 -19.97 -12.59
C ALA A 251 23.43 -19.58 -13.64
N VAL A 252 24.42 -18.78 -13.24
CA VAL A 252 25.49 -18.25 -14.12
C VAL A 252 26.75 -19.12 -14.08
N ASN A 253 26.89 -19.97 -13.06
CA ASN A 253 27.97 -20.96 -12.94
C ASN A 253 27.54 -22.31 -13.53
#